data_AF-A0A842R6A3-F1
#
_entry.id   AF-A0A842R6A3-F1
#
_cell.length_a   1.000
_cell.length_b   1.000
_cell.length_c   1.000
_cell.angle_alpha   90.00
_cell.angle_beta   90.00
_cell.angle_gamma   90.00
#
_symmetry.space_group_name_H-M   'P 1'
#
loop_
_entity.id
_entity.type
_entity.pdbx_description
1 polymer ?
#
loop_
_entity_poly.entity_id
_entity_poly.type
_entity_poly.pdbx_seq_one_letter_code
_entity_poly.pdbx_strand_id
1 'polypeptide(L)'
;MDFNFEQRYERHSGQVPIEGAEPGKVLKARIWNFIEPIAIYAAILIVVWVSMLDTSKIWMLVTLGGMLLWILIFSPMVHFMYEKDVFLPPEQRNLWFYFFECRGMGSPKKYFFGNIERPVTKSRKALKAKKKAGEEIASSKTPLWKRKKKTILILLILFAIQFSFAIVGYWPEYMDILDDAGLPATAAVGIPVGIGLISLVLLALFAGFSLLIRFDTLKRAAKQLIIMISIGIPLILVFCVIFIYNPELPYFPQPQGSETVLDKFGEWEFFRYIAQWTGYVWWGYVQQLLFLSYFSIHFTRAFDIRTKRGQLLAALCSSIFFGLIHLPTFWLSFFTWVAGFMWALFFMKSKNLFVMGVCHGAMGTLLNQLTPIKFSVGPTSI
;
A
#
# COMPACT_ATOMS: atom_id res chain seq x y z
N MET A 1 -22.03 -13.52 -1.33
CA MET A 1 -20.85 -13.35 -0.44
C MET A 1 -21.38 -12.83 0.88
N ASP A 2 -21.49 -13.67 1.92
CA ASP A 2 -21.87 -13.21 3.25
C ASP A 2 -20.77 -12.30 3.78
N PHE A 3 -20.99 -10.99 3.66
CA PHE A 3 -20.23 -9.99 4.40
C PHE A 3 -20.69 -10.09 5.85
N ASN A 4 -20.29 -11.14 6.55
CA ASN A 4 -20.56 -11.27 7.96
C ASN A 4 -19.80 -10.15 8.69
N PHE A 5 -20.51 -9.07 9.00
CA PHE A 5 -19.98 -7.84 9.58
C PHE A 5 -19.56 -8.01 11.05
N GLU A 6 -19.89 -9.14 11.69
CA GLU A 6 -19.33 -9.57 12.98
C GLU A 6 -17.86 -10.02 12.86
N GLN A 7 -17.09 -9.33 12.03
CA GLN A 7 -15.68 -9.66 11.84
C GLN A 7 -14.91 -9.27 13.10
N ARG A 8 -14.22 -10.27 13.67
CA ARG A 8 -13.17 -10.03 14.66
C ARG A 8 -12.05 -9.22 13.99
N TYR A 9 -12.17 -7.90 14.05
CA TYR A 9 -11.01 -7.02 13.96
C TYR A 9 -9.95 -7.56 14.92
N GLU A 10 -8.69 -7.49 14.51
CA GLU A 10 -7.61 -7.77 15.44
C GLU A 10 -7.80 -6.79 16.61
N ARG A 11 -8.26 -7.29 17.78
CA ARG A 11 -8.53 -6.46 18.98
C ARG A 11 -7.31 -5.63 19.42
N HIS A 12 -6.16 -5.96 18.86
CA HIS A 12 -4.86 -5.39 19.11
C HIS A 12 -4.29 -4.69 17.86
N SER A 13 -5.14 -4.29 16.91
CA SER A 13 -4.70 -3.61 15.69
C SER A 13 -4.31 -2.14 15.93
N GLY A 14 -4.73 -1.56 17.05
CA GLY A 14 -4.60 -0.14 17.36
C GLY A 14 -5.55 0.77 16.57
N GLN A 15 -6.67 0.23 16.06
CA GLN A 15 -7.70 1.00 15.33
C GLN A 15 -8.95 1.27 16.16
N VAL A 16 -9.27 0.39 17.11
CA VAL A 16 -10.46 0.49 17.96
C VAL A 16 -10.02 0.84 19.38
N PRO A 17 -10.74 1.74 20.09
CA PRO A 17 -10.42 2.03 21.48
C PRO A 17 -10.44 0.77 22.35
N ILE A 18 -9.53 0.68 23.31
CA ILE A 18 -9.52 -0.42 24.28
C ILE A 18 -10.77 -0.38 25.16
N GLU A 19 -11.21 -1.55 25.61
CA GLU A 19 -12.32 -1.63 26.57
C GLU A 19 -11.96 -0.85 27.84
N GLY A 20 -12.87 0.02 28.29
CA GLY A 20 -12.66 0.88 29.46
C GLY A 20 -11.86 2.17 29.19
N ALA A 21 -11.51 2.49 27.94
CA ALA A 21 -10.92 3.78 27.62
C ALA A 21 -11.85 4.94 28.04
N GLU A 22 -11.27 5.97 28.67
CA GLU A 22 -12.00 7.15 29.14
C GLU A 22 -12.74 7.86 27.98
N PRO A 23 -14.08 8.01 28.03
CA PRO A 23 -14.86 8.51 26.88
C PRO A 23 -14.39 9.88 26.35
N GLY A 24 -13.99 10.79 27.24
CA GLY A 24 -13.48 12.11 26.86
C GLY A 24 -12.18 12.03 26.05
N LYS A 25 -11.28 11.10 26.40
CA LYS A 25 -10.04 10.85 25.64
C LYS A 25 -10.32 10.19 24.30
N VAL A 26 -11.28 9.26 24.25
CA VAL A 26 -11.71 8.63 22.99
C VAL A 26 -12.25 9.70 22.03
N LEU A 27 -13.11 10.61 22.51
CA LEU A 27 -13.68 11.67 21.69
C LEU A 27 -12.59 12.61 21.14
N LYS A 28 -11.68 13.08 22.00
CA LYS A 28 -10.55 13.94 21.57
C LYS A 28 -9.67 13.25 20.53
N ALA A 29 -9.32 11.98 20.76
CA ALA A 29 -8.53 11.20 19.80
C ALA A 29 -9.26 11.04 18.47
N ARG A 30 -10.57 10.77 18.48
CA ARG A 30 -11.39 10.66 17.26
C ARG A 30 -11.40 11.95 16.45
N ILE A 31 -11.61 13.09 17.12
CA ILE A 31 -11.61 14.41 16.47
C ILE A 31 -10.24 14.70 15.86
N TRP A 32 -9.16 14.44 16.60
CA TRP A 32 -7.80 14.64 16.10
C TRP A 32 -7.50 13.78 14.86
N ASN A 33 -7.84 12.48 14.90
CA ASN A 33 -7.74 11.59 13.75
C ASN A 33 -8.66 11.94 12.57
N PHE A 34 -9.65 12.82 12.76
CA PHE A 34 -10.48 13.30 11.66
C PHE A 34 -9.88 14.57 11.04
N ILE A 35 -9.46 15.53 11.88
CA ILE A 35 -9.01 16.85 11.45
C ILE A 35 -7.62 16.79 10.82
N GLU A 36 -6.65 16.12 11.45
CA GLU A 36 -5.26 16.11 10.96
C GLU A 36 -5.14 15.62 9.50
N PRO A 37 -5.66 14.43 9.12
CA PRO A 37 -5.55 13.98 7.73
C PRO A 37 -6.19 14.96 6.75
N ILE A 38 -7.32 15.59 7.10
CA ILE A 38 -7.97 16.59 6.24
C ILE A 38 -7.07 17.82 6.05
N ALA A 39 -6.51 18.36 7.13
CA ALA A 39 -5.64 19.53 7.08
C ALA A 39 -4.36 19.24 6.27
N ILE A 40 -3.71 18.10 6.51
CA ILE A 40 -2.51 17.68 5.77
C ILE A 40 -2.82 17.44 4.30
N TYR A 41 -3.94 16.80 3.99
CA TYR A 41 -4.33 16.57 2.61
C TYR A 41 -4.67 17.86 1.87
N ALA A 42 -5.38 18.79 2.52
CA ALA A 42 -5.64 20.11 1.97
C ALA A 42 -4.33 20.87 1.69
N ALA A 43 -3.36 20.80 2.60
CA ALA A 43 -2.03 21.40 2.38
C ALA A 43 -1.30 20.76 1.19
N ILE A 44 -1.34 19.42 1.04
CA ILE A 44 -0.78 18.73 -0.13
C ILE A 44 -1.45 19.22 -1.41
N LEU A 45 -2.79 19.29 -1.45
CA LEU A 45 -3.52 19.78 -2.61
C LEU A 45 -3.15 21.23 -2.92
N ILE A 46 -3.09 22.11 -1.93
CA ILE A 46 -2.66 23.50 -2.13
C ILE A 46 -1.27 23.54 -2.76
N VAL A 47 -0.31 22.76 -2.26
CA VAL A 47 1.05 22.74 -2.83
C VAL A 47 1.06 22.20 -4.26
N VAL A 48 0.36 21.10 -4.53
CA VAL A 48 0.27 20.49 -5.87
C VAL A 48 -0.45 21.39 -6.87
N TRP A 49 -1.42 22.18 -6.42
CA TRP A 49 -2.19 23.07 -7.29
C TRP A 49 -1.51 24.43 -7.44
N VAL A 50 -0.84 24.95 -6.42
CA VAL A 50 -0.05 26.20 -6.52
C VAL A 50 1.21 25.97 -7.35
N SER A 51 1.81 24.77 -7.34
CA SER A 51 2.91 24.45 -8.27
C SER A 51 2.49 24.43 -9.74
N MET A 52 1.18 24.54 -10.05
CA MET A 52 0.69 24.86 -11.40
C MET A 52 1.03 26.28 -11.83
N LEU A 53 1.11 27.21 -10.88
CA LEU A 53 1.29 28.64 -11.14
C LEU A 53 2.77 29.04 -11.10
N ASP A 54 3.60 28.28 -10.38
CA ASP A 54 5.03 28.52 -10.25
C ASP A 54 5.85 27.28 -10.61
N THR A 55 6.69 27.42 -11.63
CA THR A 55 7.57 26.36 -12.12
C THR A 55 8.82 26.17 -11.27
N SER A 56 9.07 27.05 -10.28
CA SER A 56 10.22 26.91 -9.38
C SER A 56 10.04 25.69 -8.46
N LYS A 57 10.71 24.58 -8.80
CA LYS A 57 10.48 23.28 -8.15
C LYS A 57 11.00 23.20 -6.70
N ILE A 58 11.82 24.15 -6.25
CA ILE A 58 12.54 24.06 -4.97
C ILE A 58 11.59 24.17 -3.77
N TRP A 59 10.72 25.19 -3.73
CA TRP A 59 9.81 25.35 -2.59
C TRP A 59 8.84 24.15 -2.50
N MET A 60 8.43 23.60 -3.64
CA MET A 60 7.56 22.42 -3.70
C MET A 60 8.28 21.21 -3.09
N LEU A 61 9.55 20.97 -3.45
CA LEU A 61 10.35 19.89 -2.85
C LEU A 61 10.52 20.07 -1.34
N VAL A 62 10.81 21.28 -0.88
CA VAL A 62 10.94 21.57 0.56
C VAL A 62 9.62 21.35 1.29
N THR A 63 8.51 21.82 0.71
CA THR A 63 7.19 21.75 1.36
C THR A 63 6.63 20.33 1.35
N LEU A 64 6.65 19.64 0.19
CA LEU A 64 6.25 18.24 0.09
C LEU A 64 7.18 17.35 0.92
N GLY A 65 8.49 17.60 0.91
CA GLY A 65 9.44 16.89 1.75
C GLY A 65 9.15 17.06 3.24
N GLY A 66 8.86 18.28 3.68
CA GLY A 66 8.42 18.58 5.04
C GLY A 66 7.11 17.86 5.41
N MET A 67 6.12 17.85 4.52
CA MET A 67 4.86 17.13 4.71
C MET A 67 5.06 15.60 4.75
N LEU A 68 5.96 15.05 3.93
CA LEU A 68 6.32 13.64 3.98
C LEU A 68 7.01 13.28 5.30
N LEU A 69 7.91 14.13 5.81
CA LEU A 69 8.50 13.95 7.13
C LEU A 69 7.44 14.01 8.23
N TRP A 70 6.45 14.89 8.12
CA TRP A 70 5.32 14.93 9.05
C TRP A 70 4.53 13.63 9.03
N ILE A 71 4.06 13.20 7.85
CA ILE A 71 3.24 11.99 7.66
C ILE A 71 3.97 10.72 8.07
N LEU A 72 5.25 10.61 7.72
CA LEU A 72 6.01 9.40 7.91
C LEU A 72 6.60 9.32 9.31
N ILE A 73 7.03 10.43 9.90
CA ILE A 73 7.80 10.45 11.17
C ILE A 73 7.04 11.15 12.30
N PHE A 74 6.76 12.45 12.16
CA PHE A 74 6.31 13.25 13.30
C PHE A 74 4.88 12.94 13.73
N SER A 75 3.94 12.81 12.81
CA SER A 75 2.54 12.51 13.12
C SER A 75 2.40 11.19 13.90
N PRO A 76 2.99 10.05 13.48
CA PRO A 76 2.99 8.83 14.29
C PRO A 76 3.54 9.02 15.71
N MET A 77 4.57 9.84 15.90
CA MET A 77 5.13 10.13 17.22
C MET A 77 4.17 10.94 18.08
N VAL A 78 3.60 12.01 17.51
CA VAL A 78 2.58 12.87 18.15
C VAL A 78 1.39 12.03 18.57
N HIS A 79 0.79 11.29 17.64
CA HIS A 79 -0.36 10.44 17.93
C HIS A 79 -0.03 9.35 18.96
N PHE A 80 1.16 8.74 18.92
CA PHE A 80 1.53 7.76 19.96
C PHE A 80 1.48 8.36 21.37
N MET A 81 1.94 9.60 21.55
CA MET A 81 1.93 10.26 22.86
C MET A 81 0.50 10.44 23.40
N TYR A 82 -0.44 10.83 22.53
CA TYR A 82 -1.83 11.12 22.93
C TYR A 82 -2.75 9.90 22.94
N GLU A 83 -2.44 8.87 22.15
CA GLU A 83 -3.40 7.80 21.87
C GLU A 83 -3.01 6.42 22.39
N LYS A 84 -1.77 6.22 22.83
CA LYS A 84 -1.32 4.92 23.35
C LYS A 84 -2.21 4.39 24.48
N ASP A 85 -2.84 5.26 25.26
CA ASP A 85 -3.73 4.86 26.35
C ASP A 85 -5.18 4.63 25.89
N VAL A 86 -5.51 5.05 24.66
CA VAL A 86 -6.83 4.93 24.04
C VAL A 86 -6.90 3.69 23.14
N PHE A 87 -5.92 3.49 22.25
CA PHE A 87 -5.97 2.45 21.23
C PHE A 87 -5.06 1.25 21.52
N LEU A 88 -4.13 1.36 22.46
CA LEU A 88 -3.18 0.27 22.76
C LEU A 88 -3.37 -0.27 24.17
N PRO A 89 -3.43 -1.60 24.33
CA PRO A 89 -3.36 -2.18 25.66
C PRO A 89 -1.96 -1.93 26.25
N PRO A 90 -1.80 -1.90 27.59
CA PRO A 90 -0.56 -1.52 28.26
C PRO A 90 0.70 -2.24 27.74
N GLU A 91 0.58 -3.52 27.41
CA GLU A 91 1.67 -4.36 26.91
C GLU A 91 2.10 -4.06 25.47
N GLN A 92 1.31 -3.29 24.73
CA GLN A 92 1.61 -2.85 23.35
C GLN A 92 1.90 -1.36 23.24
N ARG A 93 2.03 -0.63 24.36
CA ARG A 93 2.37 0.80 24.39
C ARG A 93 3.84 1.03 24.03
N ASN A 94 4.21 0.64 22.82
CA ASN A 94 5.53 0.73 22.24
C ASN A 94 5.45 1.54 20.94
N LEU A 95 6.26 2.59 20.84
CA LEU A 95 6.29 3.44 19.66
C LEU A 95 6.61 2.65 18.39
N TRP A 96 7.44 1.61 18.47
CA TRP A 96 7.78 0.74 17.33
C TRP A 96 6.57 -0.04 16.82
N PHE A 97 5.81 -0.66 17.73
CA PHE A 97 4.58 -1.36 17.38
C PHE A 97 3.56 -0.41 16.73
N TYR A 98 3.39 0.76 17.34
CA TYR A 98 2.49 1.78 16.84
C TYR A 98 2.91 2.32 15.47
N PHE A 99 4.20 2.56 15.27
CA PHE A 99 4.74 3.07 14.02
C PHE A 99 4.61 2.04 12.90
N PHE A 100 5.01 0.79 13.11
CA PHE A 100 5.03 -0.20 12.04
C PHE A 100 3.70 -0.96 11.92
N GLU A 101 3.31 -1.66 12.97
CA GLU A 101 2.26 -2.69 12.86
C GLU A 101 0.85 -2.10 12.88
N CYS A 102 0.62 -1.01 13.64
CA CYS A 102 -0.65 -0.29 13.57
C CYS A 102 -0.90 0.28 12.18
N ARG A 103 0.16 0.68 11.46
CA ARG A 103 0.13 1.21 10.09
C ARG A 103 0.11 0.12 9.00
N GLY A 104 0.17 -1.16 9.36
CA GLY A 104 0.13 -2.26 8.40
C GLY A 104 1.47 -2.56 7.70
N MET A 105 2.57 -1.97 8.19
CA MET A 105 3.93 -2.32 7.81
C MET A 105 4.42 -3.57 8.56
N GLY A 106 5.42 -4.24 7.98
CA GLY A 106 6.21 -5.25 8.67
C GLY A 106 6.97 -4.66 9.86
N SER A 107 7.40 -5.51 10.79
CA SER A 107 8.16 -5.11 11.97
C SER A 107 9.59 -5.62 11.85
N PRO A 108 10.58 -4.75 11.56
CA PRO A 108 11.97 -5.19 11.41
C PRO A 108 12.53 -5.87 12.65
N LYS A 109 12.13 -5.40 13.83
CA LYS A 109 12.48 -6.05 15.11
C LYS A 109 11.99 -7.50 15.16
N LYS A 110 10.70 -7.75 14.85
CA LYS A 110 10.16 -9.11 14.80
C LYS A 110 10.80 -9.94 13.68
N TYR A 111 11.11 -9.30 12.56
CA TYR A 111 11.74 -9.94 11.41
C TYR A 111 13.11 -10.53 11.78
N PHE A 112 14.04 -9.70 12.23
CA PHE A 112 15.44 -10.08 12.48
C PHE A 112 15.71 -10.66 13.86
N PHE A 113 14.95 -10.27 14.89
CA PHE A 113 15.25 -10.63 16.30
C PHE A 113 14.15 -11.47 16.97
N GLY A 114 13.02 -11.70 16.30
CA GLY A 114 11.90 -12.46 16.87
C GLY A 114 11.01 -11.61 17.79
N ASN A 115 10.07 -12.25 18.49
CA ASN A 115 9.15 -11.53 19.37
C ASN A 115 9.89 -11.09 20.64
N ILE A 116 10.31 -9.82 20.68
CA ILE A 116 10.82 -9.16 21.88
C ILE A 116 9.67 -8.85 22.84
N GLU A 117 8.46 -8.64 22.31
CA GLU A 117 7.26 -8.35 23.09
C GLU A 117 6.67 -9.66 23.65
N ARG A 118 6.46 -9.70 24.97
CA ARG A 118 5.92 -10.87 25.70
C ARG A 118 4.58 -11.29 25.08
N PRO A 119 4.27 -12.60 25.03
CA PRO A 119 3.05 -13.08 24.39
C PRO A 119 1.81 -12.51 25.10
N VAL A 120 1.17 -11.56 24.42
CA VAL A 120 -0.21 -11.12 24.68
C VAL A 120 -1.10 -12.36 24.52
N THR A 121 -2.07 -12.56 25.42
CA THR A 121 -3.19 -13.52 25.34
C THR A 121 -3.07 -14.93 25.89
N LYS A 122 -1.94 -15.42 26.40
CA LYS A 122 -2.07 -16.54 27.38
C LYS A 122 -2.49 -15.91 28.69
N SER A 123 -3.80 -15.98 28.99
CA SER A 123 -4.33 -15.62 30.31
C SER A 123 -3.38 -16.16 31.36
N ARG A 124 -3.16 -15.43 32.46
CA ARG A 124 -2.31 -15.90 33.56
C ARG A 124 -2.61 -17.36 33.93
N LYS A 125 -3.86 -17.82 33.73
CA LYS A 125 -4.31 -19.23 33.79
C LYS A 125 -3.73 -20.12 32.68
N ALA A 126 -3.80 -19.77 31.40
CA ALA A 126 -3.21 -20.56 30.30
C ALA A 126 -1.67 -20.62 30.38
N LEU A 127 -1.04 -19.55 30.86
CA LEU A 127 0.40 -19.47 31.10
C LEU A 127 0.80 -20.34 32.31
N LYS A 128 0.00 -20.31 33.39
CA LYS A 128 0.14 -21.22 34.54
C LYS A 128 -0.15 -22.69 34.17
N ALA A 129 -1.13 -22.96 33.32
CA ALA A 129 -1.50 -24.31 32.89
C ALA A 129 -0.39 -24.92 32.02
N LYS A 130 0.17 -24.18 31.06
CA LYS A 130 1.31 -24.64 30.26
C LYS A 130 2.58 -24.79 31.10
N LYS A 131 2.83 -23.87 32.04
CA LYS A 131 3.93 -24.00 33.01
C LYS A 131 3.75 -25.22 33.92
N LYS A 132 2.51 -25.55 34.33
CA LYS A 132 2.18 -26.79 35.06
C LYS A 132 2.33 -28.04 34.20
N ALA A 133 2.05 -27.95 32.90
CA ALA A 133 2.17 -29.07 31.96
C ALA A 133 3.61 -29.33 31.49
N GLY A 134 4.60 -28.62 32.02
CA GLY A 134 6.00 -28.72 31.57
C GLY A 134 6.22 -28.23 30.12
N GLU A 135 5.21 -27.62 29.49
CA GLU A 135 5.38 -27.04 28.17
C GLU A 135 6.20 -25.77 28.30
N GLU A 136 7.45 -25.85 27.84
CA GLU A 136 8.31 -24.70 27.68
C GLU A 136 7.56 -23.67 26.82
N ILE A 137 7.21 -22.54 27.43
CA ILE A 137 6.59 -21.44 26.70
C ILE A 137 7.72 -20.85 25.87
N ALA A 138 7.88 -21.38 24.67
CA ALA A 138 8.77 -20.85 23.66
C ALA A 138 8.34 -19.40 23.38
N SER A 139 8.83 -18.47 24.20
CA SER A 139 9.12 -17.10 23.79
C SER A 139 9.94 -17.28 22.53
N SER A 140 9.30 -17.12 21.36
CA SER A 140 10.00 -17.38 20.11
C SER A 140 10.97 -16.23 19.87
N LYS A 141 12.11 -16.28 20.55
CA LYS A 141 13.34 -15.55 20.23
C LYS A 141 13.79 -15.87 18.80
N THR A 142 13.24 -16.93 18.19
CA THR A 142 13.46 -17.24 16.78
C THR A 142 12.99 -16.08 15.88
N PRO A 143 13.91 -15.50 15.09
CA PRO A 143 13.57 -14.50 14.09
C PRO A 143 12.43 -14.95 13.17
N LEU A 144 11.54 -14.02 12.79
CA LEU A 144 10.43 -14.34 11.91
C LEU A 144 10.91 -14.84 10.55
N TRP A 145 12.05 -14.34 10.04
CA TRP A 145 12.60 -14.79 8.76
C TRP A 145 12.96 -16.28 8.77
N LYS A 146 13.48 -16.79 9.89
CA LYS A 146 13.75 -18.23 10.06
C LYS A 146 12.45 -19.04 10.07
N ARG A 147 11.44 -18.55 10.81
CA ARG A 147 10.12 -19.21 10.91
C ARG A 147 9.34 -19.20 9.59
N LYS A 148 9.57 -18.18 8.75
CA LYS A 148 8.89 -17.96 7.47
C LYS A 148 9.80 -18.19 6.26
N LYS A 149 10.91 -18.92 6.43
CA LYS A 149 11.91 -19.14 5.37
C LYS A 149 11.32 -19.64 4.05
N LYS A 150 10.35 -20.56 4.11
CA LYS A 150 9.66 -21.09 2.92
C LYS A 150 8.89 -19.99 2.18
N THR A 151 8.13 -19.17 2.91
CA THR A 151 7.36 -18.05 2.33
C THR A 151 8.29 -17.00 1.74
N ILE A 152 9.37 -16.65 2.44
CA ILE A 152 10.36 -15.68 1.95
C ILE A 152 11.02 -16.19 0.68
N LEU A 153 11.45 -17.47 0.65
CA LEU A 153 12.03 -18.08 -0.53
C LEU A 153 11.07 -18.05 -1.73
N ILE A 154 9.80 -18.41 -1.51
CA ILE A 154 8.76 -18.34 -2.56
C ILE A 154 8.64 -16.91 -3.09
N LEU A 155 8.57 -15.91 -2.21
CA LEU A 155 8.47 -14.50 -2.63
C LEU A 155 9.71 -14.06 -3.40
N LEU A 156 10.91 -14.41 -2.96
CA LEU A 156 12.15 -14.09 -3.66
C LEU A 156 12.18 -14.73 -5.07
N ILE A 157 11.75 -15.99 -5.20
CA ILE A 157 11.64 -16.66 -6.51
C ILE A 157 10.61 -15.95 -7.40
N LEU A 158 9.44 -15.60 -6.86
CA LEU A 158 8.42 -14.87 -7.62
C LEU A 158 8.94 -13.53 -8.12
N PHE A 159 9.63 -12.76 -7.27
CA PHE A 159 10.27 -11.51 -7.69
C PHE A 159 11.40 -11.72 -8.69
N ALA A 160 12.22 -12.77 -8.53
CA ALA A 160 13.27 -13.09 -9.50
C ALA A 160 12.69 -13.34 -10.90
N ILE A 161 11.60 -14.10 -10.98
CA ILE A 161 10.86 -14.33 -12.23
C ILE A 161 10.30 -13.00 -12.76
N GLN A 162 9.69 -12.20 -11.88
CA GLN A 162 9.10 -10.92 -12.26
C GLN A 162 10.14 -9.94 -12.84
N PHE A 163 11.29 -9.79 -12.18
CA PHE A 163 12.37 -8.94 -12.68
C PHE A 163 13.02 -9.49 -13.95
N SER A 164 13.09 -10.82 -14.11
CA SER A 164 13.56 -11.42 -15.36
C SER A 164 12.64 -11.06 -16.52
N PHE A 165 11.32 -11.12 -16.32
CA PHE A 165 10.35 -10.65 -17.31
C PHE A 165 10.44 -9.15 -17.54
N ALA A 166 10.80 -8.35 -16.53
CA ALA A 166 11.04 -6.93 -16.71
C ALA A 166 12.24 -6.65 -17.62
N ILE A 167 13.35 -7.38 -17.46
CA ILE A 167 14.52 -7.27 -18.34
C ILE A 167 14.18 -7.68 -19.77
N VAL A 168 13.42 -8.78 -19.94
CA VAL A 168 13.00 -9.24 -21.27
C VAL A 168 12.03 -8.24 -21.93
N GLY A 169 11.06 -7.73 -21.17
CA GLY A 169 10.04 -6.80 -21.67
C GLY A 169 10.56 -5.40 -22.01
N TYR A 170 11.71 -5.01 -21.45
CA TYR A 170 12.41 -3.75 -21.75
C TYR A 170 13.80 -4.02 -22.32
N TRP A 171 13.98 -5.11 -23.06
CA TRP A 171 15.30 -5.50 -23.55
C TRP A 171 15.96 -4.44 -24.46
N PRO A 172 15.25 -3.81 -25.41
CA PRO A 172 15.82 -2.73 -26.22
C PRO A 172 16.28 -1.56 -25.36
N GLU A 173 15.43 -1.04 -24.47
CA GLU A 173 15.75 0.09 -23.61
C GLU A 173 16.88 -0.24 -22.63
N TYR A 174 16.93 -1.48 -22.16
CA TYR A 174 18.02 -1.98 -21.33
C TYR A 174 19.35 -2.02 -22.09
N MET A 175 19.34 -2.38 -23.38
CA MET A 175 20.54 -2.35 -24.22
C MET A 175 21.01 -0.93 -24.51
N ASP A 176 20.09 0.00 -24.74
CA ASP A 176 20.41 1.42 -24.90
C ASP A 176 21.10 1.97 -23.63
N ILE A 177 20.60 1.61 -22.44
CA ILE A 177 21.23 1.99 -21.16
C ILE A 177 22.66 1.43 -21.03
N LEU A 178 22.93 0.22 -21.54
CA LEU A 178 24.27 -0.34 -21.52
C LEU A 178 25.20 0.40 -22.48
N ASP A 179 24.72 0.74 -23.68
CA ASP A 179 25.48 1.50 -24.67
C ASP A 179 25.82 2.90 -24.14
N ASP A 180 24.85 3.59 -23.56
CA ASP A 180 25.02 4.89 -22.89
C ASP A 180 26.04 4.83 -21.73
N ALA A 181 26.14 3.68 -21.07
CA ALA A 181 27.13 3.42 -20.02
C ALA A 181 28.52 3.02 -20.55
N GLY A 182 28.71 2.97 -21.88
CA GLY A 182 29.95 2.56 -22.54
C GLY A 182 30.21 1.05 -22.47
N LEU A 183 29.17 0.25 -22.22
CA LEU A 183 29.25 -1.21 -22.20
C LEU A 183 28.78 -1.78 -23.55
N PRO A 184 29.35 -2.89 -24.04
CA PRO A 184 28.88 -3.50 -25.28
C PRO A 184 27.41 -3.94 -25.15
N ALA A 185 26.51 -3.35 -25.95
CA ALA A 185 25.08 -3.68 -26.02
C ALA A 185 24.83 -5.04 -26.71
N THR A 186 25.35 -6.10 -26.10
CA THR A 186 25.27 -7.49 -26.58
C THR A 186 24.66 -8.37 -25.51
N ALA A 187 24.00 -9.47 -25.93
CA ALA A 187 23.44 -10.44 -24.99
C ALA A 187 24.49 -11.03 -24.03
N ALA A 188 25.74 -11.20 -24.49
CA ALA A 188 26.85 -11.72 -23.69
C ALA A 188 27.20 -10.82 -22.49
N VAL A 189 26.98 -9.52 -22.60
CA VAL A 189 27.20 -8.55 -21.51
C VAL A 189 25.89 -8.27 -20.76
N GLY A 190 24.79 -8.08 -21.49
CA GLY A 190 23.51 -7.72 -20.91
C GLY A 190 22.92 -8.78 -19.99
N ILE A 191 23.05 -10.08 -20.31
CA ILE A 191 22.53 -11.15 -19.45
C ILE A 191 23.25 -11.19 -18.09
N PRO A 192 24.60 -11.25 -18.00
CA PRO A 192 25.30 -11.21 -16.72
C PRO A 192 25.01 -9.95 -15.90
N VAL A 193 25.00 -8.77 -16.52
CA VAL A 193 24.67 -7.51 -15.83
C VAL A 193 23.25 -7.57 -15.27
N GLY A 194 22.30 -8.11 -16.05
CA GLY A 194 20.90 -8.27 -15.64
C GLY A 194 20.75 -9.22 -14.45
N ILE A 195 21.45 -10.36 -14.46
CA ILE A 195 21.50 -11.30 -13.33
C ILE A 195 22.10 -10.63 -12.09
N GLY A 196 23.16 -9.83 -12.26
CA GLY A 196 23.77 -9.05 -11.18
C GLY A 196 22.79 -8.06 -10.55
N LEU A 197 22.08 -7.29 -11.38
CA LEU A 197 21.05 -6.34 -10.93
C LEU A 197 19.90 -7.03 -10.20
N ILE A 198 19.38 -8.13 -10.75
CA ILE A 198 18.33 -8.93 -10.10
C ILE A 198 18.83 -9.42 -8.74
N SER A 199 20.05 -9.93 -8.66
CA SER A 199 20.61 -10.45 -7.41
C SER A 199 20.74 -9.36 -6.34
N LEU A 200 21.19 -8.16 -6.72
CA LEU A 200 21.28 -7.01 -5.83
C LEU A 200 19.90 -6.58 -5.33
N VAL A 201 18.91 -6.52 -6.23
CA VAL A 201 17.53 -6.18 -5.86
C VAL A 201 16.94 -7.23 -4.93
N LEU A 202 17.13 -8.52 -5.20
CA LEU A 202 16.63 -9.60 -4.32
C LEU A 202 17.26 -9.53 -2.91
N LEU A 203 18.54 -9.17 -2.81
CA LEU A 203 19.19 -8.93 -1.52
C LEU A 203 18.56 -7.73 -0.79
N ALA A 204 18.34 -6.63 -1.50
CA ALA A 204 17.65 -5.45 -0.95
C ALA A 204 16.22 -5.80 -0.52
N LEU A 205 15.50 -6.63 -1.28
CA LEU A 205 14.15 -7.10 -0.95
C LEU A 205 14.12 -8.01 0.25
N PHE A 206 15.11 -8.89 0.44
CA PHE A 206 15.19 -9.70 1.64
C PHE A 206 15.24 -8.83 2.91
N ALA A 207 16.00 -7.72 2.87
CA ALA A 207 16.02 -6.74 3.95
C ALA A 207 14.72 -5.93 4.00
N GLY A 208 14.22 -5.48 2.85
CA GLY A 208 13.00 -4.70 2.68
C GLY A 208 11.75 -5.43 3.18
N PHE A 209 11.65 -6.75 3.03
CA PHE A 209 10.52 -7.56 3.52
C PHE A 209 10.25 -7.37 5.02
N SER A 210 11.28 -7.01 5.79
CA SER A 210 11.15 -6.66 7.20
C SER A 210 10.24 -5.45 7.46
N LEU A 211 10.19 -4.49 6.52
CA LEU A 211 9.36 -3.28 6.53
C LEU A 211 8.09 -3.46 5.69
N LEU A 212 8.19 -4.15 4.56
CA LEU A 212 7.13 -4.24 3.58
C LEU A 212 6.03 -5.22 4.02
N ILE A 213 6.41 -6.37 4.60
CA ILE A 213 5.52 -7.53 4.71
C ILE A 213 5.09 -7.80 6.15
N ARG A 214 3.78 -7.76 6.38
CA ARG A 214 3.13 -8.35 7.57
C ARG A 214 2.86 -9.84 7.38
N PHE A 215 3.84 -10.69 7.70
CA PHE A 215 3.74 -12.15 7.49
C PHE A 215 2.61 -12.83 8.29
N ASP A 216 2.15 -12.21 9.36
CA ASP A 216 1.02 -12.66 10.18
C ASP A 216 -0.32 -12.50 9.44
N THR A 217 -0.47 -11.45 8.63
CA THR A 217 -1.69 -11.18 7.85
C THR A 217 -1.58 -11.59 6.38
N LEU A 218 -0.38 -11.90 5.88
CA LEU A 218 -0.08 -12.16 4.46
C LEU A 218 -1.03 -13.17 3.80
N LYS A 219 -1.29 -14.32 4.43
CA LYS A 219 -2.19 -15.34 3.86
C LYS A 219 -3.63 -14.84 3.72
N ARG A 220 -4.12 -14.06 4.69
CA ARG A 220 -5.46 -13.47 4.66
C ARG A 220 -5.54 -12.39 3.58
N ALA A 221 -4.54 -11.52 3.52
CA ALA A 221 -4.42 -10.47 2.52
C ALA A 221 -4.33 -11.05 1.10
N ALA A 222 -3.56 -12.12 0.88
CA ALA A 222 -3.45 -12.78 -0.42
C ALA A 222 -4.79 -13.32 -0.93
N LYS A 223 -5.68 -13.79 -0.04
CA LYS A 223 -7.05 -14.15 -0.46
C LYS A 223 -7.86 -12.93 -0.90
N GLN A 224 -7.69 -11.80 -0.22
CA GLN A 224 -8.35 -10.55 -0.60
C GLN A 224 -7.81 -10.01 -1.92
N LEU A 225 -6.51 -10.18 -2.20
CA LEU A 225 -5.89 -9.84 -3.49
C LEU A 225 -6.62 -10.52 -4.65
N ILE A 226 -6.87 -11.82 -4.54
CA ILE A 226 -7.61 -12.58 -5.56
C ILE A 226 -8.98 -11.96 -5.79
N ILE A 227 -9.73 -11.68 -4.71
CA ILE A 227 -11.06 -11.05 -4.82
C ILE A 227 -10.99 -9.67 -5.48
N MET A 228 -10.02 -8.84 -5.09
CA MET A 228 -9.85 -7.49 -5.65
C MET A 228 -9.52 -7.53 -7.14
N ILE A 229 -8.63 -8.44 -7.56
CA ILE A 229 -8.29 -8.64 -8.98
C ILE A 229 -9.51 -9.18 -9.75
N SER A 230 -10.22 -10.18 -9.20
CA SER A 230 -11.40 -10.76 -9.84
C SER A 230 -12.55 -9.79 -10.01
N ILE A 231 -12.66 -8.74 -9.18
CA ILE A 231 -13.64 -7.66 -9.35
C ILE A 231 -13.09 -6.57 -10.27
N GLY A 232 -11.82 -6.22 -10.10
CA GLY A 232 -11.17 -5.13 -10.81
C GLY A 232 -11.03 -5.38 -12.31
N ILE A 233 -10.67 -6.60 -12.73
CA ILE A 233 -10.52 -6.94 -14.16
C ILE A 233 -11.84 -6.75 -14.91
N PRO A 234 -12.97 -7.37 -14.50
CA PRO A 234 -14.26 -7.13 -15.15
C PRO A 234 -14.65 -5.65 -15.18
N LEU A 235 -14.38 -4.90 -14.11
CA LEU A 235 -14.66 -3.47 -14.08
C LEU A 235 -13.89 -2.72 -15.17
N ILE A 236 -12.58 -2.98 -15.31
CA ILE A 236 -11.77 -2.37 -16.38
C ILE A 236 -12.32 -2.74 -17.75
N LEU A 237 -12.64 -4.02 -17.98
CA LEU A 237 -13.16 -4.49 -19.26
C LEU A 237 -14.51 -3.84 -19.62
N VAL A 238 -15.41 -3.65 -18.64
CA VAL A 238 -16.67 -2.92 -18.85
C VAL A 238 -16.40 -1.49 -19.31
N PHE A 239 -15.41 -0.82 -18.73
CA PHE A 239 -15.04 0.53 -19.13
C PHE A 239 -14.33 0.57 -20.49
N CYS A 240 -13.51 -0.43 -20.82
CA CYS A 240 -12.97 -0.59 -22.17
C CYS A 240 -14.12 -0.65 -23.19
N VAL A 241 -15.18 -1.42 -22.92
CA VAL A 241 -16.38 -1.47 -23.78
C VAL A 241 -17.07 -0.12 -23.86
N ILE A 242 -17.28 0.57 -22.73
CA ILE A 242 -17.87 1.92 -22.72
C ILE A 242 -17.06 2.89 -23.58
N PHE A 243 -15.73 2.87 -23.47
CA PHE A 243 -14.83 3.75 -24.22
C PHE A 243 -14.70 3.39 -25.70
N ILE A 244 -14.91 2.13 -26.08
CA ILE A 244 -15.04 1.74 -27.49
C ILE A 244 -16.29 2.38 -28.11
N TYR A 245 -17.41 2.39 -27.40
CA TYR A 245 -18.66 2.96 -27.89
C TYR A 245 -18.77 4.49 -27.71
N ASN A 246 -17.92 5.07 -26.86
CA ASN A 246 -17.92 6.50 -26.53
C ASN A 246 -16.46 7.01 -26.46
N PRO A 247 -15.76 7.07 -27.61
CA PRO A 247 -14.32 7.34 -27.67
C PRO A 247 -13.89 8.71 -27.16
N GLU A 248 -14.83 9.66 -27.03
CA GLU A 248 -14.61 10.99 -26.46
C GLU A 248 -14.58 11.00 -24.93
N LEU A 249 -15.22 10.04 -24.26
CA LEU A 249 -15.34 10.03 -22.80
C LEU A 249 -13.99 10.02 -22.08
N PRO A 250 -13.02 9.14 -22.40
CA PRO A 250 -11.77 9.01 -21.64
C PRO A 250 -10.98 10.32 -21.49
N TYR A 251 -11.20 11.22 -22.42
CA TYR A 251 -10.44 12.45 -22.58
C TYR A 251 -11.07 13.62 -21.83
N PHE A 252 -12.27 13.48 -21.29
CA PHE A 252 -12.93 14.57 -20.58
C PHE A 252 -12.07 15.12 -19.42
N PRO A 253 -11.78 16.44 -19.38
CA PRO A 253 -12.36 17.52 -20.21
C PRO A 253 -11.58 17.97 -21.48
N GLN A 254 -10.45 17.35 -21.84
CA GLN A 254 -9.53 17.81 -22.91
C GLN A 254 -9.53 16.86 -24.14
N PRO A 255 -9.93 17.28 -25.36
CA PRO A 255 -9.98 16.38 -26.52
C PRO A 255 -8.66 16.24 -27.30
N GLN A 256 -8.48 15.03 -27.84
CA GLN A 256 -7.90 14.66 -29.16
C GLN A 256 -6.39 14.37 -29.32
N GLY A 257 -6.11 13.24 -30.00
CA GLY A 257 -4.80 12.82 -30.52
C GLY A 257 -4.26 11.48 -29.98
N SER A 258 -4.93 10.87 -29.01
CA SER A 258 -4.42 9.73 -28.25
C SER A 258 -4.96 8.38 -28.70
N GLU A 259 -4.16 7.34 -28.44
CA GLU A 259 -4.46 5.92 -28.64
C GLU A 259 -5.88 5.57 -28.16
N THR A 260 -6.65 4.86 -28.97
CA THR A 260 -7.94 4.31 -28.58
C THR A 260 -7.76 3.05 -27.74
N VAL A 261 -8.85 2.54 -27.15
CA VAL A 261 -8.85 1.22 -26.51
C VAL A 261 -8.38 0.13 -27.49
N LEU A 262 -8.80 0.19 -28.76
CA LEU A 262 -8.42 -0.81 -29.76
C LEU A 262 -6.92 -0.75 -30.10
N ASP A 263 -6.35 0.45 -30.17
CA ASP A 263 -4.91 0.63 -30.39
C ASP A 263 -4.12 0.04 -29.22
N LYS A 264 -4.54 0.38 -27.99
CA LYS A 264 -3.98 -0.18 -26.74
C LYS A 264 -4.03 -1.71 -26.71
N PHE A 265 -5.13 -2.33 -27.14
CA PHE A 265 -5.25 -3.79 -27.23
C PHE A 265 -4.35 -4.38 -28.33
N GLY A 266 -4.20 -3.68 -29.47
CA GLY A 266 -3.31 -4.10 -30.56
C GLY A 266 -1.84 -4.08 -30.18
N GLU A 267 -1.45 -3.16 -29.29
CA GLU A 267 -0.09 -3.01 -28.76
C GLU A 267 0.15 -3.76 -27.44
N TRP A 268 -0.85 -4.49 -26.94
CA TRP A 268 -0.74 -5.13 -25.63
C TRP A 268 0.21 -6.33 -25.68
N GLU A 269 1.32 -6.22 -24.93
CA GLU A 269 2.30 -7.28 -24.80
C GLU A 269 2.40 -7.76 -23.36
N PHE A 270 2.29 -9.08 -23.17
CA PHE A 270 2.33 -9.70 -21.85
C PHE A 270 3.62 -9.40 -21.08
N PHE A 271 4.79 -9.46 -21.74
CA PHE A 271 6.07 -9.20 -21.07
C PHE A 271 6.19 -7.73 -20.66
N ARG A 272 5.74 -6.80 -21.50
CA ARG A 272 5.69 -5.37 -21.19
C ARG A 272 4.72 -5.07 -20.04
N TYR A 273 3.58 -5.76 -19.97
CA TYR A 273 2.68 -5.74 -18.81
C TYR A 273 3.39 -6.15 -17.53
N ILE A 274 4.05 -7.32 -17.50
CA ILE A 274 4.74 -7.77 -16.28
C ILE A 274 5.90 -6.83 -15.91
N ALA A 275 6.62 -6.32 -16.91
CA ALA A 275 7.71 -5.38 -16.73
C ALA A 275 7.23 -4.09 -16.05
N GLN A 276 6.18 -3.46 -16.60
CA GLN A 276 5.58 -2.27 -16.02
C GLN A 276 5.01 -2.56 -14.62
N TRP A 277 4.33 -3.70 -14.45
CA TRP A 277 3.80 -4.13 -13.15
C TRP A 277 4.90 -4.20 -12.10
N THR A 278 6.09 -4.69 -12.44
CA THR A 278 7.22 -4.80 -11.53
C THR A 278 7.62 -3.46 -10.93
N GLY A 279 7.76 -2.42 -11.75
CA GLY A 279 8.01 -1.06 -11.27
C GLY A 279 6.83 -0.51 -10.46
N TYR A 280 5.62 -0.75 -10.95
CA TYR A 280 4.38 -0.30 -10.34
C TYR A 280 4.05 -0.97 -9.00
N VAL A 281 4.56 -2.16 -8.68
CA VAL A 281 4.43 -2.74 -7.33
C VAL A 281 5.13 -1.87 -6.29
N TRP A 282 6.32 -1.35 -6.60
CA TRP A 282 7.09 -0.50 -5.68
C TRP A 282 6.45 0.86 -5.51
N TRP A 283 6.09 1.49 -6.62
CA TRP A 283 5.38 2.75 -6.60
C TRP A 283 4.02 2.62 -5.91
N GLY A 284 3.29 1.55 -6.23
CA GLY A 284 2.04 1.19 -5.59
C GLY A 284 2.20 1.02 -4.08
N TYR A 285 3.27 0.38 -3.61
CA TYR A 285 3.56 0.28 -2.17
C TYR A 285 3.76 1.66 -1.53
N VAL A 286 4.56 2.55 -2.14
CA VAL A 286 4.77 3.91 -1.62
C VAL A 286 3.45 4.68 -1.55
N GLN A 287 2.64 4.62 -2.61
CA GLN A 287 1.32 5.24 -2.63
C GLN A 287 0.39 4.65 -1.56
N GLN A 288 0.39 3.32 -1.36
CA GLN A 288 -0.41 2.68 -0.32
C GLN A 288 0.12 2.96 1.10
N LEU A 289 1.43 3.18 1.26
CA LEU A 289 2.01 3.64 2.53
C LEU A 289 1.47 5.02 2.88
N LEU A 290 1.42 5.97 1.95
CA LEU A 290 0.81 7.27 2.21
C LEU A 290 -0.71 7.14 2.39
N PHE A 291 -1.37 6.38 1.52
CA PHE A 291 -2.81 6.32 1.47
C PHE A 291 -3.43 5.50 2.63
N LEU A 292 -3.12 4.20 2.68
CA LEU A 292 -3.73 3.30 3.65
C LEU A 292 -3.09 3.42 5.03
N SER A 293 -1.76 3.57 5.10
CA SER A 293 -1.06 3.56 6.39
C SER A 293 -1.23 4.84 7.20
N TYR A 294 -1.48 5.97 6.51
CA TYR A 294 -1.73 7.27 7.15
C TYR A 294 -3.22 7.59 7.10
N PHE A 295 -3.76 8.03 5.96
CA PHE A 295 -5.14 8.53 5.88
C PHE A 295 -6.17 7.49 6.33
N SER A 296 -6.09 6.26 5.80
CA SER A 296 -7.07 5.23 6.17
C SER A 296 -6.99 4.84 7.65
N ILE A 297 -5.78 4.71 8.22
CA ILE A 297 -5.64 4.44 9.66
C ILE A 297 -6.26 5.55 10.51
N HIS A 298 -6.01 6.82 10.19
CA HIS A 298 -6.62 7.94 10.90
C HIS A 298 -8.15 7.88 10.81
N PHE A 299 -8.73 7.70 9.62
CA PHE A 299 -10.18 7.59 9.51
C PHE A 299 -10.75 6.35 10.24
N THR A 300 -10.03 5.23 10.27
CA THR A 300 -10.47 4.06 11.06
C THR A 300 -10.45 4.28 12.57
N ARG A 301 -9.67 5.24 13.05
CA ARG A 301 -9.64 5.67 14.45
C ARG A 301 -10.66 6.76 14.74
N ALA A 302 -10.94 7.62 13.77
CA ALA A 302 -11.96 8.66 13.85
C ALA A 302 -13.38 8.07 13.92
N PHE A 303 -13.65 7.03 13.13
CA PHE A 303 -14.95 6.37 13.06
C PHE A 303 -14.96 5.05 13.82
N ASP A 304 -16.11 4.67 14.39
CA ASP A 304 -16.24 3.38 15.08
C ASP A 304 -16.38 2.22 14.08
N ILE A 305 -15.26 1.67 13.64
CA ILE A 305 -15.22 0.56 12.66
C ILE A 305 -15.80 -0.76 13.20
N ARG A 306 -16.18 -0.86 14.48
CA ARG A 306 -16.99 -1.99 14.96
C ARG A 306 -18.40 -1.97 14.37
N THR A 307 -18.87 -0.80 13.95
CA THR A 307 -20.16 -0.62 13.29
C THR A 307 -20.00 -0.64 11.78
N LYS A 308 -21.00 -1.16 11.05
CA LYS A 308 -21.03 -1.09 9.58
C LYS A 308 -20.95 0.37 9.08
N ARG A 309 -21.66 1.29 9.75
CA ARG A 309 -21.65 2.72 9.42
C ARG A 309 -20.23 3.31 9.54
N GLY A 310 -19.52 3.04 10.63
CA GLY A 310 -18.16 3.54 10.83
C GLY A 310 -17.16 3.00 9.81
N GLN A 311 -17.29 1.72 9.41
CA GLN A 311 -16.48 1.15 8.33
C GLN A 311 -16.70 1.86 7.00
N LEU A 312 -17.97 2.07 6.63
CA LEU A 312 -18.34 2.75 5.38
C LEU A 312 -17.85 4.20 5.38
N LEU A 313 -18.00 4.92 6.49
CA LEU A 313 -17.49 6.29 6.61
C LEU A 313 -15.97 6.35 6.51
N ALA A 314 -15.24 5.46 7.20
CA ALA A 314 -13.79 5.42 7.11
C ALA A 314 -13.31 5.12 5.69
N ALA A 315 -13.96 4.17 5.01
CA ALA A 315 -13.67 3.82 3.63
C ALA A 315 -13.99 4.96 2.65
N LEU A 316 -15.13 5.64 2.84
CA LEU A 316 -15.55 6.77 2.01
C LEU A 316 -14.61 7.97 2.16
N CYS A 317 -14.27 8.36 3.40
CA CYS A 317 -13.31 9.45 3.63
C CYS A 317 -11.94 9.13 3.03
N SER A 318 -11.47 7.89 3.21
CA SER A 318 -10.24 7.43 2.57
C SER A 318 -10.38 7.56 1.04
N SER A 319 -11.40 6.97 0.44
CA SER A 319 -11.54 6.89 -1.01
C SER A 319 -11.64 8.26 -1.68
N ILE A 320 -12.32 9.22 -1.04
CA ILE A 320 -12.39 10.60 -1.53
C ILE A 320 -10.98 11.17 -1.70
N PHE A 321 -10.08 10.96 -0.74
CA PHE A 321 -8.71 11.50 -0.83
C PHE A 321 -7.89 10.81 -1.92
N PHE A 322 -8.15 9.54 -2.19
CA PHE A 322 -7.47 8.85 -3.28
C PHE A 322 -7.98 9.28 -4.66
N GLY A 323 -9.28 9.52 -4.81
CA GLY A 323 -9.83 10.09 -6.04
C GLY A 323 -9.36 11.52 -6.27
N LEU A 324 -9.45 12.37 -5.23
CA LEU A 324 -9.20 13.81 -5.35
C LEU A 324 -7.78 14.16 -5.83
N ILE A 325 -6.77 13.35 -5.51
CA ILE A 325 -5.39 13.61 -5.94
C ILE A 325 -5.19 13.34 -7.45
N HIS A 326 -6.11 12.61 -8.06
CA HIS A 326 -6.15 12.30 -9.49
C HIS A 326 -7.22 13.11 -10.23
N LEU A 327 -7.81 14.15 -9.61
CA LEU A 327 -8.80 15.02 -10.25
C LEU A 327 -8.40 15.61 -11.60
N PRO A 328 -7.11 15.88 -11.92
CA PRO A 328 -6.74 16.31 -13.26
C PRO A 328 -7.21 15.35 -14.36
N THR A 329 -7.50 14.09 -14.03
CA THR A 329 -8.05 13.10 -14.96
C THR A 329 -9.30 12.47 -14.35
N PHE A 330 -10.49 12.93 -14.78
CA PHE A 330 -11.78 12.54 -14.17
C PHE A 330 -11.93 11.02 -14.02
N TRP A 331 -11.67 10.25 -15.08
CA TRP A 331 -11.82 8.80 -15.03
C TRP A 331 -10.80 8.13 -14.11
N LEU A 332 -9.55 8.60 -14.07
CA LEU A 332 -8.57 8.09 -13.13
C LEU A 332 -8.99 8.37 -11.68
N SER A 333 -9.50 9.59 -11.41
CA SER A 333 -10.10 9.95 -10.12
C SER A 333 -11.26 9.02 -9.75
N PHE A 334 -12.15 8.73 -10.70
CA PHE A 334 -13.27 7.81 -10.48
C PHE A 334 -12.78 6.39 -10.15
N PHE A 335 -11.87 5.83 -10.96
CA PHE A 335 -11.32 4.50 -10.73
C PHE A 335 -10.58 4.40 -9.40
N THR A 336 -9.75 5.38 -9.08
CA THR A 336 -9.00 5.43 -7.82
C THR A 336 -9.92 5.67 -6.63
N TRP A 337 -11.02 6.40 -6.76
CA TRP A 337 -12.06 6.50 -5.74
C TRP A 337 -12.73 5.14 -5.49
N VAL A 338 -13.20 4.44 -6.53
CA VAL A 338 -13.83 3.11 -6.38
C VAL A 338 -12.84 2.11 -5.77
N ALA A 339 -11.62 2.05 -6.30
CA ALA A 339 -10.55 1.19 -5.81
C ALA A 339 -10.18 1.53 -4.36
N GLY A 340 -10.04 2.81 -4.03
CA GLY A 340 -9.72 3.30 -2.69
C GLY A 340 -10.77 2.91 -1.66
N PHE A 341 -12.05 2.93 -2.05
CA PHE A 341 -13.14 2.50 -1.17
C PHE A 341 -13.04 1.01 -0.87
N MET A 342 -12.85 0.18 -1.90
CA MET A 342 -12.67 -1.26 -1.75
C MET A 342 -11.42 -1.58 -0.94
N TRP A 343 -10.28 -0.97 -1.26
CA TRP A 343 -9.00 -1.21 -0.61
C TRP A 343 -9.04 -0.80 0.86
N ALA A 344 -9.67 0.32 1.22
CA ALA A 344 -9.86 0.69 2.63
C ALA A 344 -10.66 -0.37 3.41
N LEU A 345 -11.75 -0.90 2.83
CA LEU A 345 -12.54 -2.00 3.40
C LEU A 345 -11.73 -3.29 3.59
N PHE A 346 -10.88 -3.65 2.63
CA PHE A 346 -10.02 -4.83 2.74
C PHE A 346 -8.88 -4.61 3.73
N PHE A 347 -8.26 -3.44 3.72
CA PHE A 347 -7.13 -3.08 4.58
C PHE A 347 -7.52 -3.09 6.06
N MET A 348 -8.72 -2.61 6.40
CA MET A 348 -9.28 -2.72 7.76
C MET A 348 -9.33 -4.17 8.27
N LYS A 349 -9.51 -5.14 7.37
CA LYS A 349 -9.66 -6.58 7.71
C LYS A 349 -8.33 -7.32 7.72
N SER A 350 -7.42 -6.93 6.85
CA SER A 350 -6.08 -7.48 6.80
C SER A 350 -5.06 -6.41 6.43
N LYS A 351 -4.42 -5.88 7.46
CA LYS A 351 -3.40 -4.84 7.29
C LYS A 351 -2.13 -5.47 6.72
N ASN A 352 -1.95 -5.31 5.42
CA ASN A 352 -0.76 -5.76 4.71
C ASN A 352 -0.49 -4.84 3.52
N LEU A 353 0.34 -3.82 3.73
CA LEU A 353 0.64 -2.83 2.69
C LEU A 353 1.31 -3.45 1.47
N PHE A 354 2.14 -4.48 1.65
CA PHE A 354 2.76 -5.19 0.54
C PHE A 354 1.74 -5.78 -0.42
N VAL A 355 0.74 -6.52 0.08
CA VAL A 355 -0.31 -7.09 -0.78
C VAL A 355 -1.13 -6.02 -1.46
N MET A 356 -1.40 -4.90 -0.78
CA MET A 356 -2.08 -3.75 -1.40
C MET A 356 -1.24 -3.09 -2.48
N GLY A 357 0.07 -2.97 -2.28
CA GLY A 357 1.01 -2.49 -3.31
C GLY A 357 1.05 -3.40 -4.53
N VAL A 358 1.05 -4.73 -4.32
CA VAL A 358 0.96 -5.71 -5.42
C VAL A 358 -0.35 -5.55 -6.20
N CYS A 359 -1.49 -5.44 -5.49
CA CYS A 359 -2.80 -5.22 -6.10
C CYS A 359 -2.84 -3.91 -6.89
N HIS A 360 -2.34 -2.83 -6.28
CA HIS A 360 -2.30 -1.52 -6.89
C HIS A 360 -1.45 -1.56 -8.16
N GLY A 361 -0.25 -2.14 -8.07
CA GLY A 361 0.63 -2.24 -9.24
C GLY A 361 -0.01 -3.02 -10.38
N ALA A 362 -0.67 -4.15 -10.08
CA ALA A 362 -1.32 -4.98 -11.09
C ALA A 362 -2.48 -4.24 -11.77
N MET A 363 -3.42 -3.74 -10.96
CA MET A 363 -4.62 -3.07 -11.46
C MET A 363 -4.29 -1.73 -12.14
N GLY A 364 -3.33 -0.98 -11.60
CA GLY A 364 -2.86 0.28 -12.18
C GLY A 364 -2.17 0.07 -13.52
N THR A 365 -1.32 -0.97 -13.64
CA THR A 365 -0.69 -1.33 -14.91
C THR A 365 -1.73 -1.75 -15.94
N LEU A 366 -2.68 -2.60 -15.54
CA LEU A 366 -3.73 -3.08 -16.44
C LEU A 366 -4.61 -1.93 -16.93
N LEU A 367 -5.02 -1.04 -16.02
CA LEU A 367 -5.81 0.14 -16.38
C LEU A 367 -5.02 1.07 -17.32
N ASN A 368 -3.73 1.30 -17.08
CA ASN A 368 -2.87 2.11 -17.96
C ASN A 368 -2.68 1.50 -19.35
N GLN A 369 -2.61 0.17 -19.44
CA GLN A 369 -2.35 -0.51 -20.71
C GLN A 369 -3.60 -0.80 -21.51
N LEU A 370 -4.77 -0.96 -20.88
CA LEU A 370 -6.01 -1.31 -21.59
C LEU A 370 -6.95 -0.12 -21.80
N THR A 371 -6.68 1.02 -21.18
CA THR A 371 -7.51 2.21 -21.32
C THR A 371 -6.68 3.41 -21.79
N PRO A 372 -7.30 4.33 -22.53
CA PRO A 372 -6.62 5.55 -22.98
C PRO A 372 -6.59 6.65 -21.89
N ILE A 373 -6.88 6.28 -20.64
CA ILE A 373 -6.81 7.20 -19.50
C ILE A 373 -5.34 7.56 -19.26
N LYS A 374 -5.03 8.87 -19.27
CA LYS A 374 -3.69 9.35 -18.91
C LYS A 374 -3.45 9.15 -17.41
N PHE A 375 -2.37 8.43 -17.08
CA PHE A 375 -1.93 8.28 -15.69
C PHE A 375 -1.16 9.50 -15.28
N SER A 376 -1.80 10.35 -14.49
CA SER A 376 -1.14 11.53 -13.99
C SER A 376 -1.47 11.83 -12.55
N VAL A 377 -0.45 12.34 -11.86
CA VAL A 377 -0.57 12.83 -10.50
C VAL A 377 -0.02 14.24 -10.54
N GLY A 378 -0.89 15.21 -10.25
CA GLY A 378 -0.56 16.60 -10.46
C GLY A 378 -0.67 17.04 -11.93
N PRO A 379 -0.22 18.26 -12.25
CA PRO A 379 -0.74 19.01 -13.38
C PRO A 379 0.14 18.99 -14.64
N THR A 380 1.34 18.42 -14.60
CA THR A 380 2.27 18.37 -15.74
C THR A 380 1.95 17.26 -16.75
N SER A 381 0.71 16.81 -16.77
CA SER A 381 0.17 15.77 -17.67
C SER A 381 -0.85 16.27 -18.67
N ILE A 382 -1.13 17.58 -18.60
CA ILE A 382 -1.90 18.32 -19.60
C ILE A 382 -1.01 18.52 -20.82
#